data_AF-A0A354FHX7-F1
#
_entry.id   AF-A0A354FHX7-F1
#
_cell.length_a   1.000
_cell.length_b   1.000
_cell.length_c   1.000
_cell.angle_alpha   90.00
_cell.angle_beta   90.00
_cell.angle_gamma   90.00
#
_symmetry.space_group_name_H-M   'P 1'
#
loop_
_entity.id
_entity.type
_entity.pdbx_description
1 polymer ?
#
loop_
_entity_poly.entity_id
_entity_poly.type
_entity_poly.pdbx_seq_one_letter_code
_entity_poly.pdbx_strand_id
1 'polypeptide(L)'
;MPDSHHTPRTIRAPRGTKLNCRSWLTEAPYRMLMNNLDPEVAENPDELVVYGGIGKAARTWKDFDLITETLKTLGDDETMLVQSGKPVGVFRTHTDAPRVLIANSNLVPHWATMDHFNELDRKG
;
A
#
# COMPACT_ATOMS: atom_id res chain seq x y z
N MET A 1 -23.79 6.13 -12.12
CA MET A 1 -23.34 7.53 -12.06
C MET A 1 -21.94 7.50 -11.45
N PRO A 2 -20.87 7.97 -12.11
CA PRO A 2 -19.57 8.01 -11.45
C PRO A 2 -19.60 9.19 -10.46
N ASP A 3 -19.35 8.92 -9.18
CA ASP A 3 -19.17 9.94 -8.15
C ASP A 3 -17.94 10.79 -8.50
N SER A 4 -18.18 11.93 -9.15
CA SER A 4 -17.16 12.85 -9.68
C SER A 4 -16.72 13.92 -8.68
N HIS A 5 -16.62 13.56 -7.41
CA HIS A 5 -16.12 14.46 -6.37
C HIS A 5 -15.02 13.78 -5.54
N HIS A 6 -13.96 13.33 -6.22
CA HIS A 6 -12.73 13.01 -5.51
C HIS A 6 -12.03 14.32 -5.16
N THR A 7 -12.13 14.75 -3.90
CA THR A 7 -11.29 15.84 -3.41
C THR A 7 -9.83 15.36 -3.47
N PRO A 8 -8.93 16.07 -4.15
CA PRO A 8 -7.54 15.63 -4.28
C PRO A 8 -6.93 15.45 -2.89
N ARG A 9 -6.40 14.26 -2.63
CA ARG A 9 -5.84 13.89 -1.33
C ARG A 9 -4.34 14.16 -1.40
N THR A 10 -3.89 15.25 -0.77
CA THR A 10 -2.45 15.50 -0.69
C THR A 10 -1.84 14.63 0.40
N ILE A 11 -1.15 13.55 0.00
CA ILE A 11 -0.42 12.67 0.91
C ILE A 11 1.03 13.16 1.02
N ARG A 12 1.57 13.18 2.24
CA ARG A 12 3.00 13.37 2.52
C ARG A 12 3.39 12.52 3.71
N ALA A 13 4.61 12.01 3.68
CA ALA A 13 5.12 11.24 4.80
C ALA A 13 5.41 12.16 6.01
N PRO A 14 4.99 11.77 7.24
CA PRO A 14 5.34 12.50 8.44
C PRO A 14 6.85 12.69 8.60
N ARG A 15 7.25 13.82 9.20
CA ARG A 15 8.64 14.20 9.42
C ARG A 15 8.95 14.28 10.93
N GLY A 16 10.24 14.30 11.27
CA GLY A 16 10.71 14.37 12.66
C GLY A 16 10.66 13.03 13.40
N THR A 17 10.90 13.08 14.71
CA THR A 17 11.10 11.90 15.57
C THR A 17 9.85 11.38 16.27
N LYS A 18 8.72 12.11 16.18
CA LYS A 18 7.45 11.68 16.77
C LYS A 18 6.86 10.52 15.95
N LEU A 19 6.53 9.43 16.63
CA LEU A 19 5.89 8.26 16.01
C LEU A 19 4.37 8.45 15.84
N ASN A 20 3.84 7.89 14.76
CA ASN A 20 2.41 7.70 14.52
C ASN A 20 2.00 6.23 14.74
N CYS A 21 2.94 5.31 14.55
CA CYS A 21 2.81 3.87 14.80
C CYS A 21 3.46 3.47 16.14
N ARG A 22 3.33 2.20 16.52
CA ARG A 22 3.81 1.68 17.81
C ARG A 22 5.34 1.64 17.93
N SER A 23 6.06 1.45 16.83
CA SER A 23 7.51 1.36 16.82
C SER A 23 8.09 1.91 15.50
N TRP A 24 9.40 2.15 15.46
CA TRP A 24 10.07 2.59 14.22
C TRP A 24 9.95 1.55 13.09
N LEU A 25 9.84 0.27 13.42
CA LEU A 25 9.70 -0.81 12.43
C LEU A 25 8.34 -0.79 11.71
N THR A 26 7.29 -0.23 12.33
CA THR A 26 5.97 -0.03 11.71
C THR A 26 5.80 1.40 11.18
N GLU A 27 6.44 2.39 11.81
CA GLU A 27 6.48 3.77 11.32
C GLU A 27 7.22 3.89 9.98
N ALA A 28 8.31 3.15 9.80
CA ALA A 28 9.09 3.19 8.55
C ALA A 28 8.23 2.82 7.32
N PRO A 29 7.58 1.65 7.23
CA PRO A 29 6.70 1.34 6.10
C PRO A 29 5.51 2.30 5.99
N TYR A 30 4.99 2.82 7.11
CA TYR A 30 3.92 3.83 7.09
C TYR A 30 4.36 5.12 6.37
N ARG A 31 5.54 5.64 6.73
CA ARG A 31 6.13 6.81 6.07
C ARG A 31 6.49 6.51 4.62
N MET A 32 7.09 5.36 4.33
CA MET A 32 7.50 5.03 2.96
C MET A 32 6.31 4.88 2.02
N LEU A 33 5.20 4.29 2.49
CA LEU A 33 3.96 4.22 1.71
C LEU A 33 3.42 5.62 1.38
N MET A 34 3.42 6.54 2.35
CA MET A 34 3.00 7.93 2.12
C MET A 34 3.98 8.70 1.23
N ASN A 35 5.28 8.42 1.32
CA ASN A 35 6.29 9.06 0.50
C ASN A 35 6.15 8.67 -0.98
N ASN A 36 5.79 7.42 -1.26
CA ASN A 36 5.47 6.98 -2.62
C ASN A 36 4.30 7.74 -3.25
N LEU A 37 3.46 8.41 -2.45
CA LEU A 37 2.31 9.19 -2.91
C LEU A 37 2.48 10.69 -2.68
N ASP A 38 3.70 11.14 -2.34
CA ASP A 38 3.99 12.56 -2.25
C ASP A 38 3.90 13.19 -3.66
N PRO A 39 3.15 14.29 -3.87
CA PRO A 39 3.10 15.03 -5.12
C PRO A 39 4.45 15.47 -5.69
N GLU A 40 5.50 15.55 -4.87
CA GLU A 40 6.87 15.82 -5.35
C GLU A 40 7.62 14.55 -5.79
N VAL A 41 7.02 13.37 -5.61
CA VAL A 41 7.63 12.05 -5.88
C VAL A 41 6.84 11.24 -6.91
N ALA A 42 5.51 11.21 -6.79
CA ALA A 42 4.62 10.40 -7.61
C ALA A 42 4.21 11.11 -8.91
N GLU A 43 4.11 10.35 -10.00
CA GLU A 43 3.64 10.85 -11.30
C GLU A 43 2.15 11.24 -11.28
N ASN A 44 1.28 10.44 -10.62
CA ASN A 44 -0.14 10.74 -10.48
C ASN A 44 -0.70 10.20 -9.13
N PRO A 45 -0.45 10.90 -8.01
CA PRO A 45 -0.78 10.41 -6.67
C PRO A 45 -2.29 10.29 -6.41
N ASP A 46 -3.14 11.07 -7.08
CA ASP A 46 -4.60 11.01 -6.90
C ASP A 46 -5.20 9.66 -7.34
N GLU A 47 -4.54 8.99 -8.30
CA GLU A 47 -4.88 7.63 -8.76
C GLU A 47 -4.01 6.54 -8.10
N LEU A 48 -3.26 6.90 -7.06
CA LEU A 48 -2.28 6.05 -6.36
C LEU A 48 -1.07 5.64 -7.22
N VAL A 49 -0.91 6.21 -8.41
CA VAL A 49 0.15 5.87 -9.37
C VAL A 49 1.45 6.56 -8.97
N VAL A 50 2.49 5.77 -8.77
CA VAL A 50 3.82 6.24 -8.39
C VAL A 50 4.66 6.53 -9.63
N TYR A 51 4.90 5.51 -10.46
CA TYR A 51 5.65 5.60 -11.73
C TYR A 51 5.38 4.37 -12.61
N GLY A 52 5.91 4.37 -13.84
CA GLY A 52 5.89 3.17 -14.70
C GLY A 52 4.51 2.85 -15.29
N GLY A 53 3.76 3.87 -15.70
CA GLY A 53 2.42 3.72 -16.27
C GLY A 53 1.37 3.55 -15.18
N ILE A 54 1.07 2.31 -14.79
CA ILE A 54 0.01 1.95 -13.83
C ILE A 54 0.55 1.38 -12.51
N GLY A 55 1.84 1.58 -12.22
CA GLY A 55 2.45 1.13 -10.97
C GLY A 55 1.91 1.89 -9.76
N LYS A 56 0.99 1.27 -9.00
CA LYS A 56 0.32 1.88 -7.85
C LYS A 56 0.92 1.50 -6.49
N ALA A 57 0.82 2.40 -5.52
CA ALA A 57 1.25 2.17 -4.13
C ALA A 57 0.29 1.26 -3.33
N ALA A 58 -1.00 1.31 -3.64
CA ALA A 58 -2.06 0.46 -3.08
C ALA A 58 -3.11 0.19 -4.16
N ARG A 59 -3.95 -0.84 -3.98
CA ARG A 59 -4.95 -1.23 -5.00
C ARG A 59 -6.04 -0.18 -5.16
N THR A 60 -6.59 0.27 -4.04
CA THR A 60 -7.60 1.33 -3.97
C THR A 60 -7.32 2.27 -2.80
N TRP A 61 -7.98 3.42 -2.77
CA TRP A 61 -7.88 4.34 -1.63
C TRP A 61 -8.33 3.69 -0.32
N LYS A 62 -9.36 2.85 -0.38
CA LYS A 62 -9.80 2.05 0.79
C LYS A 62 -8.69 1.13 1.28
N ASP A 63 -7.95 0.49 0.38
CA ASP A 63 -6.85 -0.39 0.75
C ASP A 63 -5.66 0.40 1.32
N PHE A 64 -5.36 1.59 0.78
CA PHE A 64 -4.38 2.52 1.36
C PHE A 64 -4.78 2.89 2.80
N ASP A 65 -6.03 3.32 3.01
CA ASP A 65 -6.54 3.71 4.32
C ASP A 65 -6.40 2.53 5.31
N LEU A 66 -6.83 1.32 4.92
CA LEU A 66 -6.68 0.10 5.73
C LEU A 66 -5.22 -0.27 6.03
N ILE A 67 -4.29 -0.14 5.07
CA ILE A 67 -2.86 -0.41 5.30
C ILE A 67 -2.33 0.57 6.35
N THR A 68 -2.62 1.87 6.20
CA THR A 68 -2.12 2.89 7.11
C THR A 68 -2.70 2.77 8.54
N GLU A 69 -3.98 2.42 8.66
CA GLU A 69 -4.63 2.12 9.95
C GLU A 69 -4.06 0.86 10.61
N THR A 70 -3.82 -0.19 9.82
CA THR A 70 -3.22 -1.43 10.32
C THR A 70 -1.80 -1.19 10.82
N LEU A 71 -0.96 -0.48 10.07
CA LEU A 71 0.42 -0.16 10.48
C LEU A 71 0.48 0.63 11.80
N LYS A 72 -0.48 1.52 12.05
CA LYS A 72 -0.55 2.27 13.33
C LYS A 72 -0.78 1.37 14.54
N THR A 73 -1.44 0.24 14.36
CA THR A 73 -1.85 -0.66 15.45
C THR A 73 -1.13 -2.01 15.45
N LEU A 74 -0.33 -2.32 14.43
CA LEU A 74 0.40 -3.57 14.29
C LEU A 74 1.39 -3.80 15.44
N GLY A 75 1.33 -4.97 16.08
CA GLY A 75 2.22 -5.39 17.14
C GLY A 75 3.66 -5.66 16.67
N ASP A 76 4.60 -5.61 17.60
CA ASP A 76 6.02 -5.86 17.29
C ASP A 76 6.32 -7.33 16.98
N ASP A 77 5.43 -8.26 17.33
CA ASP A 77 5.49 -9.69 16.98
C ASP A 77 4.41 -10.08 15.95
N GLU A 78 3.90 -9.12 15.18
CA GLU A 78 2.92 -9.34 14.12
C GLU A 78 3.48 -8.99 12.73
N THR A 79 2.91 -9.61 11.70
CA THR A 79 3.23 -9.38 10.30
C THR A 79 1.95 -9.18 9.49
N MET A 80 1.85 -8.05 8.79
CA MET A 80 0.78 -7.77 7.84
C MET A 80 1.12 -8.35 6.46
N LEU A 81 0.16 -9.01 5.83
CA LEU A 81 0.27 -9.51 4.46
C LEU A 81 -0.43 -8.54 3.50
N VAL A 82 0.30 -8.07 2.48
CA VAL A 82 -0.22 -7.22 1.41
C VAL A 82 -0.17 -7.98 0.09
N GLN A 83 -1.33 -8.25 -0.50
CA GLN A 83 -1.48 -8.98 -1.76
C GLN A 83 -1.94 -8.02 -2.85
N SER A 84 -1.11 -7.79 -3.87
CA SER A 84 -1.36 -6.84 -4.96
C SER A 84 -1.98 -5.53 -4.45
N GLY A 85 -1.29 -4.88 -3.51
CA GLY A 85 -1.69 -3.61 -2.93
C GLY A 85 -2.90 -3.63 -1.97
N LYS A 86 -3.39 -4.80 -1.55
CA LYS A 86 -4.50 -4.97 -0.60
C LYS A 86 -4.03 -5.61 0.72
N PRO A 87 -4.37 -5.07 1.90
CA PRO A 87 -4.07 -5.71 3.18
C PRO A 87 -5.03 -6.89 3.40
N VAL A 88 -4.52 -8.12 3.37
CA VAL A 88 -5.36 -9.34 3.38
C VAL A 88 -5.37 -10.08 4.72
N GLY A 89 -4.45 -9.76 5.63
CA GLY A 89 -4.43 -10.35 6.96
C GLY A 89 -3.25 -9.91 7.80
N VAL A 90 -3.37 -10.12 9.11
CA VAL A 90 -2.31 -9.95 10.09
C VAL A 90 -2.16 -11.26 10.85
N PHE A 91 -0.93 -11.73 10.98
CA PHE A 91 -0.62 -12.96 11.70
C PHE A 91 0.49 -12.71 12.71
N ARG A 92 0.39 -13.40 13.84
CA ARG A 92 1.47 -13.42 14.82
C ARG A 92 2.67 -14.18 14.27
N THR A 93 3.84 -13.58 14.41
CA THR A 93 5.15 -14.11 14.04
C THR A 93 6.09 -13.97 15.25
N HIS A 94 7.13 -13.15 15.17
CA HIS A 94 8.07 -12.83 16.24
C HIS A 94 8.77 -11.50 15.96
N THR A 95 9.47 -10.93 16.93
CA THR A 95 10.07 -9.59 16.83
C THR A 95 11.07 -9.45 15.69
N ASP A 96 11.81 -10.51 15.38
CA ASP A 96 12.83 -10.51 14.31
C ASP A 96 12.26 -10.78 12.91
N ALA A 97 10.95 -11.07 12.80
CA ALA A 97 10.29 -11.25 11.51
C ALA A 97 10.03 -9.90 10.83
N PRO A 98 9.82 -9.88 9.50
CA PRO A 98 9.34 -8.68 8.81
C PRO A 98 7.97 -8.23 9.33
N ARG A 99 7.77 -6.91 9.50
CA ARG A 99 6.45 -6.34 9.85
C ARG A 99 5.45 -6.39 8.70
N VAL A 100 5.93 -6.39 7.45
CA VAL A 100 5.09 -6.43 6.25
C VAL A 100 5.69 -7.41 5.25
N LEU A 101 4.88 -8.30 4.69
CA LEU A 101 5.21 -9.14 3.55
C LEU A 101 4.33 -8.75 2.37
N ILE A 102 4.94 -8.55 1.20
CA ILE A 102 4.28 -8.00 0.00
C ILE A 102 4.44 -8.97 -1.16
N ALA A 103 3.34 -9.31 -1.82
CA ALA A 103 3.32 -10.09 -3.05
C ALA A 103 2.40 -9.42 -4.07
N ASN A 104 2.98 -8.72 -5.05
CA ASN A 104 2.23 -7.93 -6.03
C ASN A 104 2.37 -8.50 -7.44
N SER A 105 1.26 -8.53 -8.18
CA SER A 105 1.21 -8.81 -9.63
C SER A 105 1.74 -10.18 -10.06
N ASN A 106 1.90 -11.10 -9.12
CA ASN A 106 2.27 -12.48 -9.42
C ASN A 106 1.09 -13.21 -10.06
N LEU A 107 1.31 -13.74 -11.26
CA LEU A 107 0.38 -14.61 -11.98
C LEU A 107 1.09 -15.93 -12.29
N VAL A 108 0.33 -17.02 -12.32
CA VAL A 108 0.88 -18.32 -12.73
C VAL A 108 1.37 -18.18 -14.19
N PRO A 109 2.56 -18.73 -14.57
CA PRO A 109 3.25 -18.31 -15.80
C PRO A 109 2.43 -18.40 -17.09
N HIS A 110 1.55 -19.39 -17.20
CA HIS A 110 0.66 -19.53 -18.36
C HIS A 110 -0.28 -18.32 -18.56
N TRP A 111 -0.65 -17.63 -17.48
CA TRP A 111 -1.54 -16.48 -17.46
C TRP A 111 -0.82 -15.15 -17.22
N ALA A 112 0.52 -15.13 -17.22
CA ALA A 112 1.31 -13.92 -16.98
C ALA A 112 1.36 -13.01 -18.22
N THR A 113 0.18 -12.59 -18.70
CA THR A 113 0.00 -11.71 -19.86
C THR A 113 -0.68 -10.41 -19.45
N MET A 114 -0.43 -9.34 -20.23
CA MET A 114 -1.03 -8.03 -19.97
C MET A 114 -2.56 -8.07 -20.08
N ASP A 115 -3.10 -8.82 -21.04
CA ASP A 115 -4.56 -8.96 -21.22
C ASP A 115 -5.24 -9.58 -19.99
N HIS A 116 -4.64 -10.63 -19.44
CA HIS A 116 -5.18 -11.27 -18.24
C HIS A 116 -5.00 -10.42 -16.99
N PHE A 117 -3.87 -9.72 -16.86
CA PHE A 117 -3.68 -8.72 -15.80
C PHE A 117 -4.77 -7.65 -15.83
N ASN A 118 -5.04 -7.07 -17.00
CA ASN A 118 -6.08 -6.04 -17.18
C ASN A 118 -7.50 -6.58 -16.97
N GLU A 119 -7.74 -7.86 -17.25
CA GLU A 119 -9.00 -8.52 -16.91
C GLU A 119 -9.20 -8.61 -15.39
N LEU A 120 -8.15 -9.02 -14.65
CA LEU A 120 -8.19 -9.12 -13.20
C LEU A 120 -8.31 -7.75 -12.53
N ASP A 121 -7.55 -6.76 -12.98
CA ASP A 121 -7.61 -5.39 -12.45
C ASP A 121 -9.03 -4.79 -12.55
N ARG A 122 -9.72 -5.04 -13.66
CA ARG A 122 -11.13 -4.63 -13.84
C ARG A 122 -12.12 -5.32 -12.89
N LYS A 123 -11.76 -6.48 -12.32
CA LYS A 123 -12.59 -7.22 -11.35
C LYS A 123 -12.28 -6.82 -9.90
N GLY A 124 -11.20 -6.08 -9.64
CA GLY A 124 -10.77 -5.58 -8.33
C GLY A 124 -9.91 -6.55 -7.52
#